data_AF-A0A1F6C581-F1
#
_entry.id   AF-A0A1F6C581-F1
#
_cell.length_a   1.000
_cell.length_b   1.000
_cell.length_c   1.000
_cell.angle_alpha   90.00
_cell.angle_beta   90.00
_cell.angle_gamma   90.00
#
_symmetry.space_group_name_H-M   'P 1'
#
loop_
_entity.id
_entity.type
_entity.pdbx_description
1 polymer ?
#
loop_
_entity_poly.entity_id
_entity_poly.type
_entity_poly.pdbx_seq_one_letter_code
_entity_poly.pdbx_strand_id
1 'polypeptide(L)' 'MLADRARTFKYDVEMSPMNAYERMIVHATFTDDPHIATESVGEGKVRHVILKYVEHKQSATEKSQPLTSDVELFGTV' A
#
# COMPACT_ATOMS: atom_id res chain seq x y z
N MET A 1 4.64 20.95 6.08
CA MET A 1 3.84 21.28 7.29
C MET A 1 2.74 20.26 7.62
N LEU A 2 1.98 19.69 6.66
CA LEU A 2 1.04 18.59 6.97
C LEU A 2 1.70 17.20 7.00
N ALA A 3 2.63 16.96 6.06
CA ALA A 3 3.33 15.68 5.91
C ALA A 3 4.20 15.31 7.12
N ASP A 4 4.80 16.30 7.79
CA ASP A 4 5.63 16.10 8.99
C ASP A 4 4.81 15.61 10.18
N ARG A 5 3.53 16.03 10.30
CA ARG A 5 2.64 15.54 11.37
C ARG A 5 2.29 14.07 11.17
N ALA A 6 1.90 13.67 9.95
CA ALA A 6 1.54 12.27 9.69
C ALA A 6 2.68 11.29 10.04
N ARG A 7 3.93 11.65 9.70
CA ARG A 7 5.13 10.86 10.04
C ARG A 7 5.44 10.83 11.53
N THR A 8 5.14 11.91 12.26
CA THR A 8 5.41 12.01 13.70
C THR A 8 4.47 11.14 14.53
N PHE A 9 3.22 10.98 14.09
CA PHE A 9 2.20 10.41 14.94
C PHE A 9 1.84 8.94 14.67
N LYS A 10 2.36 8.34 13.58
CA LYS A 10 2.09 6.93 13.23
C LYS A 10 0.59 6.57 13.22
N TYR A 11 -0.29 7.54 12.90
CA TYR A 11 -1.73 7.31 12.84
C TYR A 11 -2.25 7.49 11.41
N ASP A 12 -3.38 6.84 11.15
CA ASP A 12 -4.07 6.94 9.88
C ASP A 12 -4.72 8.33 9.74
N VAL A 13 -4.45 9.01 8.64
CA VAL A 13 -4.94 10.38 8.38
C VAL A 13 -6.03 10.34 7.33
N GLU A 14 -7.24 10.72 7.72
CA GLU A 14 -8.34 10.93 6.78
C GLU A 14 -8.24 12.32 6.16
N MET A 15 -8.28 12.39 4.83
CA MET A 15 -8.35 13.64 4.10
C MET A 15 -9.81 14.04 3.85
N SER A 16 -10.06 15.31 3.55
CA SER A 16 -11.39 15.77 3.14
C SER A 16 -11.84 15.09 1.85
N PRO A 17 -13.16 14.89 1.64
CA PRO A 17 -13.70 14.38 0.38
C PRO A 17 -13.23 15.24 -0.81
N MET A 18 -12.75 14.57 -1.85
CA MET A 18 -12.09 15.21 -2.98
C MET A 18 -12.46 14.50 -4.29
N ASN A 19 -12.26 15.18 -5.42
CA ASN A 19 -12.66 14.65 -6.72
C ASN A 19 -11.74 13.48 -7.16
N ALA A 20 -12.13 12.74 -8.20
CA ALA A 20 -11.37 11.57 -8.64
C ALA A 20 -9.92 11.90 -9.08
N TYR A 21 -9.72 13.06 -9.69
CA TYR A 21 -8.40 13.50 -10.17
C TYR A 21 -7.48 13.86 -9.00
N GLU A 22 -7.99 14.54 -7.97
CA GLU A 22 -7.24 14.83 -6.75
C GLU A 22 -6.81 13.55 -6.04
N ARG A 23 -7.70 12.55 -5.93
CA ARG A 23 -7.35 11.24 -5.35
C ARG A 23 -6.26 10.54 -6.14
N MET A 24 -6.30 10.62 -7.48
CA MET A 24 -5.25 10.07 -8.33
C MET A 24 -3.89 10.72 -8.03
N ILE A 25 -3.83 12.03 -7.88
CA ILE A 25 -2.59 12.74 -7.51
C ILE A 25 -2.06 12.26 -6.16
N VAL A 26 -2.93 12.12 -5.16
CA VAL A 26 -2.55 11.64 -3.83
C VAL A 26 -1.99 10.21 -3.92
N HIS A 27 -2.70 9.30 -4.59
CA HIS A 27 -2.25 7.92 -4.78
C HIS A 27 -0.89 7.87 -5.49
N ALA A 28 -0.70 8.64 -6.57
CA ALA A 28 0.56 8.70 -7.31
C ALA A 28 1.71 9.25 -6.45
N THR A 29 1.45 10.31 -5.67
CA THR A 29 2.48 10.96 -4.82
C THR A 29 3.02 10.02 -3.75
N PHE A 30 2.17 9.16 -3.18
CA PHE A 30 2.55 8.20 -2.14
C PHE A 30 2.80 6.78 -2.68
N THR A 31 2.88 6.61 -4.01
CA THR A 31 3.20 5.30 -4.61
C THR A 31 4.59 4.87 -4.22
N ASP A 32 5.57 5.77 -4.28
CA ASP A 32 6.99 5.52 -4.01
C ASP A 32 7.36 5.56 -2.52
N ASP A 33 6.45 6.00 -1.63
CA ASP A 33 6.74 6.04 -0.19
C ASP A 33 6.56 4.62 0.41
N PRO A 34 7.62 4.01 0.99
CA PRO A 34 7.56 2.67 1.56
C PRO A 34 6.90 2.60 2.94
N HIS A 35 6.57 3.74 3.55
CA HIS A 35 5.95 3.79 4.88
C HIS A 35 4.50 4.29 4.86
N ILE A 36 3.98 4.62 3.68
CA ILE A 36 2.63 5.17 3.52
C ILE A 36 1.85 4.35 2.49
N ALA A 37 0.73 3.80 2.94
CA ALA A 37 -0.29 3.21 2.09
C ALA A 37 -1.46 4.20 1.92
N THR A 38 -2.10 4.17 0.76
CA THR A 38 -3.21 5.08 0.45
C THR A 38 -4.43 4.29 0.03
N GLU A 39 -5.59 4.59 0.62
CA GLU A 39 -6.84 3.89 0.35
C GLU A 39 -7.97 4.89 0.14
N SER A 40 -8.75 4.72 -0.93
CA SER A 40 -9.93 5.55 -1.20
C SER A 40 -11.17 4.91 -0.56
N VAL A 41 -11.72 5.53 0.48
CA VAL A 41 -12.89 5.04 1.23
C VAL A 41 -14.11 5.93 0.99
N GLY A 42 -15.30 5.33 1.04
CA GLY A 42 -16.58 6.00 0.83
C GLY A 42 -17.06 6.03 -0.63
N GLU A 43 -18.26 6.56 -0.84
CA GLU A 43 -18.95 6.57 -2.14
C GLU A 43 -19.46 7.97 -2.51
N GLY A 44 -19.57 8.24 -3.81
CA GLY A 44 -20.10 9.51 -4.32
C GLY A 44 -19.39 10.74 -3.75
N LYS A 45 -20.15 11.61 -3.07
CA LYS A 45 -19.67 12.91 -2.54
C LYS A 45 -18.87 12.81 -1.24
N VAL A 46 -18.96 11.68 -0.54
CA VAL A 46 -18.22 11.46 0.72
C VAL A 46 -16.93 10.65 0.49
N ARG A 47 -16.62 10.33 -0.76
CA ARG A 47 -15.44 9.56 -1.11
C ARG A 47 -14.18 10.38 -0.87
N HIS A 48 -13.29 9.86 -0.03
CA HIS A 48 -12.08 10.51 0.42
C HIS A 48 -10.91 9.50 0.43
N VAL A 49 -9.69 10.00 0.70
CA VAL A 49 -8.49 9.16 0.80
C VAL A 49 -8.03 9.12 2.25
N ILE A 50 -7.66 7.92 2.69
CA ILE A 50 -7.06 7.66 3.98
C ILE A 50 -5.59 7.30 3.74
N LEU A 51 -4.70 8.01 4.42
CA LEU A 51 -3.27 7.73 4.45
C LEU A 51 -2.99 6.83 5.66
N LYS A 52 -2.62 5.58 5.41
CA LYS A 52 -2.30 4.60 6.44
C LYS A 52 -0.80 4.51 6.65
N TYR A 53 -0.35 4.62 7.89
CA TYR A 53 1.06 4.43 8.22
C TYR A 53 1.38 2.93 8.29
N VAL A 54 2.42 2.50 7.59
CA VAL A 54 2.93 1.13 7.62
C VAL A 54 4.42 1.15 7.92
N GLU A 55 4.91 0.21 8.74
CA GLU A 55 6.35 0.15 9.04
C GLU A 55 7.17 -0.35 7.84
N HIS A 56 6.61 -1.23 7.01
CA HIS A 56 7.15 -1.60 5.70
C HIS A 56 6.02 -1.94 4.74
N LYS A 57 5.87 -1.17 3.66
CA LYS A 57 4.99 -1.49 2.54
C LYS A 57 5.58 -2.69 1.81
N GLN A 58 5.04 -3.88 2.07
CA GLN A 58 5.36 -5.07 1.28
C GLN A 58 4.86 -4.83 -0.14
N SER A 59 5.73 -4.30 -1.01
CA SER A 59 5.49 -4.28 -2.45
C SER A 59 5.26 -5.72 -2.88
N ALA A 60 4.06 -6.02 -3.35
CA ALA A 60 3.61 -7.34 -3.77
C ALA A 60 4.30 -7.80 -5.08
N THR A 61 5.63 -7.86 -5.07
CA THR A 61 6.48 -8.39 -6.14
C THR A 61 7.44 -9.41 -5.53
N GLU A 62 6.93 -10.47 -4.88
CA GLU A 62 7.75 -11.64 -4.50
C GLU A 62 6.93 -12.85 -4.00
N LYS A 63 5.76 -13.14 -4.62
CA LYS A 63 5.04 -14.41 -4.36
C LYS A 63 4.62 -15.15 -5.63
N SER A 64 5.48 -15.17 -6.63
CA SER A 64 5.38 -16.17 -7.70
C SER A 64 6.75 -16.81 -7.93
N GLN A 65 6.84 -18.08 -7.54
CA GLN A 65 7.90 -19.08 -7.76
C GLN A 65 8.99 -19.14 -6.67
N PRO A 66 9.36 -20.37 -6.26
CA PRO A 66 10.05 -21.29 -7.15
C PRO A 66 9.21 -22.49 -7.60
N LEU A 67 9.25 -22.73 -8.91
CA LEU A 67 9.27 -24.09 -9.45
C LEU A 67 10.63 -24.69 -9.07
N THR A 68 10.67 -25.59 -8.11
CA THR A 68 11.53 -26.78 -8.20
C THR A 68 10.76 -27.90 -7.50
N SER A 69 10.04 -28.67 -8.31
CA SER A 69 9.57 -30.00 -7.94
C SER A 69 10.74 -30.81 -7.41
N ASP A 70 10.55 -31.33 -6.22
CA ASP A 70 11.44 -32.21 -5.50
C ASP A 70 12.00 -33.30 -6.41
N VAL A 71 13.31 -33.23 -6.72
CA VAL A 71 14.08 -34.40 -7.13
C VAL A 71 14.47 -35.11 -5.84
N GLU A 72 13.48 -35.72 -5.18
CA GLU A 72 13.75 -36.75 -4.19
C GLU A 72 13.96 -38.08 -4.91
N LEU A 73 15.25 -38.35 -5.02
CA LEU A 73 15.93 -39.57 -5.35
C LEU A 73 15.42 -40.77 -4.51
N PHE A 74 14.23 -41.28 -4.81
CA PHE A 74 13.87 -42.67 -4.53
C PHE A 74 14.29 -43.48 -5.77
N GLY A 75 15.37 -44.24 -5.72
CA GLY A 75 15.42 -45.49 -4.98
C GLY A 75 14.97 -46.61 -5.92
N THR A 76 15.92 -47.26 -6.61
CA THR A 76 15.71 -48.61 -7.12
C THR A 76 17.04 -49.35 -7.04
N VAL A 77 16.97 -50.44 -6.28
CA VAL A 77 17.96 -51.51 -6.10
C VAL A 77 18.06 -52.33 -7.37
#